data_AF-L9X881-F1
#
_entry.id   AF-L9X881-F1
#
_cell.length_a   1.000
_cell.length_b   1.000
_cell.length_c   1.000
_cell.angle_alpha   90.00
_cell.angle_beta   90.00
_cell.angle_gamma   90.00
#
_symmetry.space_group_name_H-M   'P 1'
#
loop_
_entity.id
_entity.type
_entity.pdbx_description
1 polymer ?
#
loop_
_entity_poly.entity_id
_entity_poly.type
_entity_poly.pdbx_seq_one_letter_code
_entity_poly.pdbx_strand_id
1 'polypeptide(L)' 'MDTASSGAPTCPHCEAPLYKRHCKYVCPQHGPIIDCSDPFR' A
#
# COMPACT_ATOMS: atom_id res chain seq x y z
N MET A 1 -0.95 9.72 20.91
CA MET A 1 0.09 8.78 20.43
C MET A 1 -0.42 8.13 19.16
N ASP A 2 -0.14 8.73 18.01
CA ASP A 2 -0.42 8.09 16.72
C ASP A 2 0.93 7.61 16.19
N THR A 3 1.28 6.38 16.54
CA THR A 3 2.50 5.73 16.10
C THR A 3 2.30 5.31 14.64
N ALA A 4 2.24 6.28 13.73
CA ALA A 4 2.44 6.03 12.31
C ALA A 4 3.92 5.70 12.13
N SER A 5 4.29 4.50 12.56
CA SER A 5 5.59 3.89 12.33
C SER A 5 5.93 4.10 10.87
N SER A 6 6.96 4.90 10.60
CA SER A 6 7.52 5.18 9.28
C SER A 6 8.18 3.95 8.65
N GLY A 7 7.51 2.80 8.73
CA GLY A 7 7.86 1.55 8.07
C GLY A 7 7.17 1.48 6.70
N ALA A 8 7.80 0.80 5.75
CA ALA A 8 7.17 0.54 4.46
C ALA A 8 5.81 -0.14 4.68
N PRO A 9 4.75 0.28 3.96
CA PRO A 9 3.43 -0.28 4.17
C PRO A 9 3.40 -1.77 3.77
N THR A 10 2.66 -2.58 4.52
CA THR A 10 2.49 -4.02 4.29
C THR A 10 1.07 -4.31 3.80
N CYS A 11 0.89 -5.43 3.09
CA CYS A 11 -0.40 -5.83 2.60
C CYS A 11 -1.33 -6.22 3.77
N PRO A 12 -2.57 -5.71 3.86
CA PRO A 12 -3.49 -6.07 4.94
C PRO A 12 -4.03 -7.51 4.84
N HIS A 13 -3.83 -8.20 3.71
CA HIS A 13 -4.33 -9.56 3.50
C HIS A 13 -3.30 -10.64 3.84
N CYS A 14 -2.02 -10.37 3.59
CA CYS A 14 -0.95 -11.36 3.76
C CYS A 14 0.31 -10.82 4.41
N GLU A 15 0.28 -9.56 4.87
CA GLU A 15 1.38 -8.87 5.55
C GLU A 15 2.68 -8.76 4.71
N ALA A 16 2.63 -9.14 3.43
CA ALA A 16 3.75 -9.04 2.52
C ALA A 16 4.15 -7.57 2.29
N PRO A 17 5.45 -7.28 2.12
CA PRO A 17 5.92 -5.92 1.86
C PRO A 17 5.33 -5.40 0.55
N LEU A 18 4.74 -4.20 0.60
CA LEU A 18 4.23 -3.54 -0.59
C LEU A 18 5.38 -2.83 -1.31
N TYR A 19 5.34 -2.85 -2.64
CA TYR A 19 6.26 -2.07 -3.46
C TYR A 19 5.53 -0.85 -4.04
N LYS A 20 6.25 0.27 -4.11
CA LYS A 20 5.73 1.51 -4.69
C LYS A 20 5.87 1.45 -6.22
N ARG A 21 4.76 1.62 -6.93
CA ARG A 21 4.73 1.70 -8.39
C ARG A 21 4.07 3.01 -8.80
N HIS A 22 4.86 4.02 -9.18
CA HIS A 22 4.39 5.41 -9.37
C HIS A 22 3.82 6.00 -8.06
N CYS A 23 2.54 6.40 -8.06
CA CYS A 23 1.84 6.95 -6.91
C CYS A 23 1.08 5.90 -6.08
N LYS A 24 1.16 4.61 -6.42
CA LYS A 24 0.42 3.53 -5.75
C LYS A 24 1.32 2.53 -5.02
N TYR A 25 0.78 1.89 -3.98
CA TYR A 25 1.38 0.74 -3.30
C TYR A 25 0.71 -0.55 -3.72
N VAL A 26 1.52 -1.52 -4.16
CA VAL A 26 1.05 -2.77 -4.76
C VAL A 26 1.62 -3.97 -4.00
N CYS A 27 0.75 -4.92 -3.70
CA CYS A 27 1.09 -6.24 -3.18
C CYS A 27 1.38 -7.19 -4.36
N PRO A 28 2.48 -7.96 -4.33
CA PRO A 28 2.78 -8.92 -5.39
C PRO A 28 1.77 -10.08 -5.49
N GLN A 29 1.03 -10.38 -4.42
CA GLN A 29 0.05 -11.47 -4.39
C GLN A 29 -1.39 -11.00 -4.65
N HIS A 30 -1.74 -9.81 -4.16
CA HIS A 30 -3.13 -9.32 -4.15
C HIS A 30 -3.37 -8.12 -5.08
N GLY A 31 -2.32 -7.50 -5.62
CA GLY A 31 -2.43 -6.34 -6.50
C GLY A 31 -2.46 -5.00 -5.74
N PRO A 32 -3.06 -3.94 -6.31
CA PRO A 32 -3.01 -2.59 -5.76
C PRO A 32 -3.78 -2.48 -4.43
N ILE A 33 -3.13 -1.90 -3.40
CA ILE A 33 -3.71 -1.71 -2.05
C ILE A 33 -4.00 -0.22 -1.79
N ILE A 34 -3.07 0.65 -2.14
CA ILE A 34 -3.22 2.11 -2.01
C ILE A 34 -3.09 2.67 -3.42
N ASP A 35 -4.17 3.25 -3.94
CA ASP A 35 -4.19 3.88 -5.25
C ASP A 35 -4.50 5.38 -5.10
N CYS A 36 -3.55 6.23 -5.49
CA CYS A 36 -3.74 7.68 -5.53
C CYS A 36 -4.20 8.18 -6.91
N SER A 37 -4.52 7.26 -7.83
CA SER A 37 -4.89 7.57 -9.20
C SER A 37 -6.39 7.38 -9.47
N ASP A 38 -7.18 6.92 -8.49
CA ASP A 38 -8.62 6.80 -8.63
C ASP A 38 -9.27 8.20 -8.69
N PRO A 39 -9.80 8.62 -9.85
CA PRO A 39 -10.36 9.95 -10.02
C PRO A 39 -11.82 10.05 -9.59
N PHE A 40 -12.41 9.00 -9.00
CA PHE A 40 -13.85 8.91 -8.69
C PHE A 40 -14.14 8.90 -7.17
N ARG A 41 -13.18 9.31 -6.34
CA ARG A 41 -13.32 9.38 -4.88
C ARG A 41 -13.56 10.80 -4.38
#